data_AF-A0A382XQH5-F1
#
_entry.id   AF-A0A382XQH5-F1
#
_cell.length_a   1.000
_cell.length_b   1.000
_cell.length_c   1.000
_cell.angle_alpha   90.00
_cell.angle_beta   90.00
_cell.angle_gamma   90.00
#
_symmetry.space_group_name_H-M   'P 1'
#
loop_
_entity.id
_entity.type
_entity.pdbx_description
1 polymer ?
#
loop_
_entity_poly.entity_id
_entity_poly.type
_entity_poly.pdbx_seq_one_letter_code
_entity_poly.pdbx_strand_id
1 'polypeptide(L)'
;MTNHDLEKLVETSDEWIQSRTGIRERRIVQNGEATAEMSTHAIHDLMEKHNLPPEDIDAIIIATITPDMMFPSAAALVQKNIKAVNAWGYDLSAACSGFLFALESGAALIESKRCKKVVVVGADTMSSIL
;
A
#
# COMPACT_ATOMS: atom_id res chain seq x y z
N MET A 1 9.34 9.17 -13.06
CA MET A 1 10.41 8.67 -13.96
C MET A 1 9.79 8.31 -15.29
N THR A 2 10.26 8.97 -16.34
CA THR A 2 9.84 8.74 -17.73
C THR A 2 10.66 7.60 -18.35
N ASN A 3 10.25 7.12 -19.53
CA ASN A 3 11.04 6.15 -20.28
C ASN A 3 12.40 6.72 -20.72
N HIS A 4 12.48 8.01 -21.07
CA HIS A 4 13.75 8.67 -21.40
C HIS A 4 14.71 8.78 -20.21
N ASP A 5 14.20 8.77 -18.98
CA ASP A 5 15.06 8.66 -17.80
C ASP A 5 15.63 7.24 -17.69
N LEU A 6 14.84 6.21 -18.02
CA LEU A 6 15.29 4.80 -18.02
C LEU A 6 16.34 4.50 -19.09
N GLU A 7 16.24 5.11 -20.27
CA GLU A 7 17.23 4.99 -21.36
C GLU A 7 18.64 5.39 -20.92
N LYS A 8 18.76 6.26 -19.91
CA LYS A 8 20.04 6.69 -19.34
C LYS A 8 20.62 5.72 -18.31
N LEU A 9 19.81 4.76 -17.83
CA LEU A 9 20.16 3.83 -16.76
C LEU A 9 20.43 2.41 -17.29
N VAL A 10 19.73 2.00 -18.35
CA VAL A 10 19.82 0.66 -18.94
C VAL A 10 19.69 0.72 -20.47
N GLU A 11 20.15 -0.33 -21.15
CA GLU A 11 20.04 -0.46 -22.61
C GLU A 11 18.58 -0.74 -23.01
N THR A 12 17.81 0.31 -23.30
CA THR A 12 16.40 0.26 -23.70
C THR A 12 16.03 1.47 -24.58
N SER A 13 14.80 1.52 -25.09
CA SER A 13 14.19 2.70 -25.70
C SER A 13 12.74 2.90 -25.29
N ASP A 14 12.23 4.12 -25.40
CA ASP A 14 10.83 4.47 -25.17
C ASP A 14 9.87 3.65 -26.05
N GLU A 15 10.21 3.52 -27.34
CA GLU A 15 9.45 2.70 -28.29
C GLU A 15 9.40 1.22 -27.86
N TRP A 16 10.53 0.68 -27.40
CA TRP A 16 10.60 -0.70 -26.92
C TRP A 16 9.75 -0.91 -25.66
N ILE A 17 9.83 0.00 -24.68
CA ILE A 17 9.07 -0.11 -23.42
C ILE A 17 7.56 0.00 -23.69
N GLN A 18 7.14 0.98 -24.49
CA GLN A 18 5.72 1.19 -24.78
C GLN A 18 5.14 0.04 -25.60
N SER A 19 5.84 -0.45 -26.63
CA SER A 19 5.34 -1.56 -27.46
C SER A 19 5.22 -2.88 -26.70
N ARG A 20 6.08 -3.12 -25.70
CA ARG A 20 6.07 -4.35 -24.89
C ARG A 20 5.15 -4.30 -23.68
N THR A 21 5.02 -3.14 -23.05
CA THR A 21 4.36 -3.02 -21.73
C THR A 21 3.23 -2.00 -21.68
N GLY A 22 3.17 -1.08 -22.65
CA GLY A 22 2.26 0.07 -22.64
C GLY A 22 2.65 1.19 -21.65
N ILE A 23 3.73 1.04 -20.88
CA ILE A 23 4.11 1.98 -19.83
C ILE A 23 4.84 3.19 -20.43
N ARG A 24 4.42 4.41 -20.05
CA ARG A 24 5.03 5.70 -20.47
C ARG A 24 5.85 6.35 -19.37
N GLU A 25 5.35 6.26 -18.14
CA GLU A 25 6.01 6.78 -16.95
C GLU A 25 5.66 5.90 -15.73
N ARG A 26 6.47 6.02 -14.69
CA ARG A 26 6.16 5.49 -13.35
C ARG A 26 6.45 6.51 -12.27
N ARG A 27 5.73 6.36 -11.15
CA ARG A 27 5.99 7.12 -9.93
C ARG A 27 7.13 6.47 -9.17
N ILE A 28 7.99 7.32 -8.59
CA ILE A 28 9.15 6.92 -7.80
C ILE A 28 8.94 7.51 -6.43
N VAL A 29 9.12 6.70 -5.39
CA VAL A 29 9.01 7.14 -4.00
C VAL A 29 10.05 8.22 -3.71
N GLN A 30 9.70 9.25 -2.95
CA GLN A 30 10.68 10.26 -2.56
C GLN A 30 11.64 9.71 -1.49
N ASN A 31 12.83 10.31 -1.38
CA ASN A 31 13.76 9.96 -0.33
C ASN A 31 13.12 10.22 1.05
N GLY A 32 13.02 9.16 1.86
CA GLY A 32 12.42 9.23 3.20
C GLY A 32 10.91 8.96 3.24
N GLU A 33 10.23 8.82 2.09
CA GLU A 33 8.89 8.24 2.04
C GLU A 33 8.97 6.71 2.00
N ALA A 34 8.04 6.05 2.68
CA ALA A 34 8.02 4.60 2.81
C ALA A 34 6.59 4.05 2.67
N THR A 35 6.44 2.73 2.63
CA THR A 35 5.15 2.06 2.37
C THR A 35 4.09 2.44 3.39
N ALA A 36 4.45 2.56 4.67
CA ALA A 36 3.53 2.99 5.72
C ALA A 36 3.05 4.43 5.53
N GLU A 37 3.91 5.33 5.05
CA GLU A 37 3.54 6.73 4.81
C GLU A 37 2.56 6.86 3.64
N MET A 38 2.84 6.20 2.51
CA MET A 38 1.91 6.17 1.37
C MET A 38 0.55 5.57 1.77
N SER A 39 0.58 4.51 2.58
CA SER A 39 -0.64 3.89 3.11
C SER A 39 -1.41 4.83 4.04
N THR A 40 -0.69 5.59 4.88
CA THR A 40 -1.26 6.60 5.78
C THR A 40 -1.98 7.69 4.98
N HIS A 41 -1.36 8.24 3.94
CA HIS A 41 -1.98 9.24 3.07
C HIS A 41 -3.24 8.69 2.37
N ALA A 42 -3.17 7.49 1.80
CA ALA A 42 -4.32 6.86 1.15
C ALA A 42 -5.50 6.64 2.11
N ILE A 43 -5.22 6.32 3.38
CA ILE A 43 -6.25 6.15 4.40
C ILE A 43 -6.81 7.50 4.86
N HIS A 44 -5.99 8.54 4.98
CA HIS A 44 -6.50 9.89 5.27
C HIS A 44 -7.47 10.38 4.18
N ASP A 45 -7.14 10.16 2.90
CA ASP A 45 -8.03 10.47 1.78
C ASP A 45 -9.35 9.67 1.87
N LEU A 46 -9.27 8.38 2.20
CA LEU A 46 -10.44 7.53 2.42
C LEU A 46 -11.29 8.05 3.59
N MET A 47 -10.65 8.45 4.68
CA MET A 47 -11.32 8.95 5.89
C MET A 47 -12.04 10.26 5.62
N GLU A 48 -11.40 11.20 4.94
CA GLU A 48 -11.99 12.47 4.56
C GLU A 48 -13.18 12.27 3.62
N LYS A 49 -12.99 11.46 2.57
CA LYS A 49 -14.04 11.21 1.56
C LYS A 49 -15.30 10.56 2.14
N HIS A 50 -15.15 9.72 3.15
CA HIS A 50 -16.25 8.94 3.72
C HIS A 50 -16.68 9.38 5.12
N ASN A 51 -16.12 10.47 5.65
CA ASN A 51 -16.31 10.91 7.04
C ASN A 51 -16.12 9.74 8.02
N LEU A 52 -15.05 8.96 7.85
CA LEU A 52 -14.75 7.79 8.67
C LEU A 52 -13.85 8.21 9.85
N PRO A 53 -14.36 8.19 11.09
CA PRO A 53 -13.55 8.43 12.28
C PRO A 53 -12.52 7.32 12.45
N PRO A 54 -11.28 7.61 12.91
CA PRO A 54 -10.27 6.57 13.09
C PRO A 54 -10.64 5.55 14.18
N GLU A 55 -11.40 5.95 15.20
CA GLU A 55 -11.90 5.07 16.26
C GLU A 55 -12.91 4.02 15.78
N ASP A 56 -13.50 4.23 14.60
CA ASP A 56 -14.46 3.29 14.02
C ASP A 56 -13.79 2.14 13.27
N ILE A 57 -12.47 2.18 13.04
CA ILE A 57 -11.72 1.16 12.33
C ILE A 57 -11.38 0.02 13.31
N ASP A 58 -11.79 -1.20 12.99
CA ASP A 58 -11.55 -2.38 13.83
C ASP A 58 -10.28 -3.15 13.41
N ALA A 59 -9.93 -3.12 12.13
CA ALA A 59 -8.73 -3.79 11.62
C ALA A 59 -8.11 -3.07 10.43
N ILE A 60 -6.77 -3.15 10.31
CA ILE A 60 -5.98 -2.60 9.20
C ILE A 60 -5.13 -3.73 8.61
N ILE A 61 -5.28 -3.98 7.30
CA ILE A 61 -4.50 -4.98 6.56
C ILE A 61 -3.71 -4.26 5.47
N ILE A 62 -2.38 -4.32 5.54
CA ILE A 62 -1.49 -3.77 4.51
C ILE A 62 -0.93 -4.91 3.67
N ALA A 63 -1.37 -5.02 2.43
CA ALA A 63 -0.79 -5.91 1.45
C ALA A 63 0.49 -5.28 0.87
N THR A 64 1.65 -5.82 1.25
CA THR A 64 2.95 -5.33 0.80
C THR A 64 4.02 -6.43 0.82
N ILE A 65 4.97 -6.33 -0.10
CA ILE A 65 6.24 -7.06 -0.10
C ILE A 65 7.45 -6.14 0.14
N THR A 66 7.22 -4.83 0.23
CA THR A 66 8.24 -3.81 0.55
C THR A 66 7.89 -3.07 1.84
N PRO A 67 7.71 -3.74 3.00
CA PRO A 67 7.44 -3.03 4.23
C PRO A 67 8.66 -2.18 4.63
N ASP A 68 8.42 -1.07 5.33
CA ASP A 68 9.44 -0.14 5.82
C ASP A 68 10.52 -0.86 6.67
N MET A 69 10.09 -1.87 7.41
CA MET A 69 10.89 -2.71 8.28
C MET A 69 10.19 -4.04 8.52
N MET A 70 10.93 -5.06 9.00
CA MET A 70 10.35 -6.37 9.33
C MET A 70 9.43 -6.29 10.57
N PHE A 71 9.77 -5.43 11.52
CA PHE A 71 8.95 -5.12 12.68
C PHE A 71 9.26 -3.69 13.19
N PRO A 72 8.27 -2.95 13.71
CA PRO A 72 6.82 -3.19 13.63
C PRO A 72 6.30 -3.30 12.19
N SER A 73 5.09 -3.87 12.03
CA SER A 73 4.41 -3.93 10.73
C SER A 73 4.07 -2.54 10.20
N ALA A 74 3.96 -2.39 8.88
CA ALA A 74 3.45 -1.18 8.25
C ALA A 74 2.03 -0.86 8.76
N ALA A 75 1.20 -1.88 8.98
CA ALA A 75 -0.13 -1.71 9.59
C ALA A 75 -0.07 -1.05 10.98
N ALA A 76 0.90 -1.40 11.82
CA ALA A 76 1.06 -0.80 13.15
C ALA A 76 1.54 0.66 13.08
N LEU A 77 2.43 0.98 12.12
CA LEU A 77 2.86 2.36 11.87
C LEU A 77 1.67 3.21 11.39
N VAL A 78 0.90 2.70 10.43
CA VAL A 78 -0.32 3.34 9.92
C VAL A 78 -1.33 3.56 11.04
N GLN A 79 -1.60 2.54 11.86
CA GLN A 79 -2.51 2.63 13.00
C GLN A 79 -2.16 3.81 13.91
N LYS A 80 -0.87 3.94 14.26
CA LYS A 80 -0.35 5.05 15.06
C LYS A 80 -0.56 6.39 14.37
N ASN A 81 -0.25 6.48 13.08
CA ASN A 81 -0.32 7.71 12.31
C ASN A 81 -1.76 8.25 12.20
N ILE A 82 -2.72 7.38 11.88
CA ILE A 82 -4.13 7.77 11.73
C ILE A 82 -4.89 7.82 13.06
N LYS A 83 -4.24 7.44 14.18
CA LYS A 83 -4.82 7.37 15.53
C LYS A 83 -5.99 6.39 15.65
N ALA A 84 -5.95 5.26 14.93
CA ALA A 84 -6.94 4.21 15.02
C ALA A 84 -6.74 3.37 16.29
N VAL A 85 -7.14 3.93 17.44
CA VAL A 85 -6.88 3.36 18.78
C VAL A 85 -7.57 2.02 19.03
N ASN A 86 -8.66 1.73 18.31
CA ASN A 86 -9.41 0.47 18.43
C ASN A 86 -8.98 -0.60 17.42
N ALA A 87 -8.20 -0.22 16.41
CA ALA A 87 -7.80 -1.14 15.36
C ALA A 87 -6.67 -2.05 15.84
N TRP A 88 -6.70 -3.30 15.38
CA TRP A 88 -5.50 -4.14 15.28
C TRP A 88 -5.07 -4.24 13.81
N GLY A 89 -3.89 -4.78 13.52
CA GLY A 89 -3.48 -4.89 12.12
C GLY A 89 -2.25 -5.73 11.88
N TYR A 90 -2.07 -6.10 10.62
CA TYR A 90 -0.95 -6.93 10.16
C TYR A 90 -0.64 -6.65 8.69
N ASP A 91 0.59 -7.01 8.31
CA ASP A 91 1.01 -6.98 6.90
C ASP A 91 0.77 -8.34 6.27
N LEU A 92 0.30 -8.35 5.03
CA LEU A 92 0.05 -9.55 4.24
C LEU A 92 0.98 -9.58 3.03
N SER A 93 1.82 -10.61 2.96
CA SER A 93 2.74 -10.83 1.84
C SER A 93 2.18 -11.89 0.89
N ALA A 94 1.72 -11.44 -0.28
CA ALA A 94 1.32 -12.30 -1.39
C ALA A 94 1.63 -11.65 -2.76
N ALA A 95 2.76 -10.95 -2.86
CA ALA A 95 3.25 -10.26 -4.07
C ALA A 95 2.15 -9.41 -4.75
N CYS A 96 2.13 -9.37 -6.09
CA CYS A 96 1.15 -8.59 -6.85
C CYS A 96 -0.31 -9.02 -6.62
N SER A 97 -0.57 -10.22 -6.07
CA SER A 97 -1.89 -10.67 -5.63
C SER A 97 -2.27 -10.22 -4.22
N GLY A 98 -1.38 -9.52 -3.52
CA GLY A 98 -1.52 -9.12 -2.12
C GLY A 98 -2.85 -8.44 -1.82
N PHE A 99 -3.28 -7.48 -2.65
CA PHE A 99 -4.54 -6.79 -2.44
C PHE A 99 -5.75 -7.72 -2.48
N LEU A 100 -5.79 -8.69 -3.41
CA LEU A 100 -6.89 -9.65 -3.50
C LEU A 100 -6.96 -10.55 -2.26
N PHE A 101 -5.81 -11.00 -1.77
CA PHE A 101 -5.71 -11.82 -0.57
C PHE A 101 -6.12 -11.04 0.68
N ALA A 102 -5.67 -9.79 0.78
CA ALA A 102 -6.03 -8.90 1.88
C ALA A 102 -7.52 -8.51 1.86
N LEU A 103 -8.10 -8.33 0.67
CA LEU A 103 -9.53 -8.07 0.51
C LEU A 103 -10.37 -9.26 0.97
N GLU A 104 -10.01 -10.47 0.55
CA GLU A 104 -10.68 -11.71 1.00
C GLU A 104 -10.56 -11.88 2.53
N SER A 105 -9.36 -11.64 3.07
CA SER A 105 -9.11 -11.72 4.51
C SER A 105 -9.94 -10.69 5.29
N GLY A 106 -10.04 -9.47 4.77
CA GLY A 106 -10.86 -8.41 5.35
C GLY A 106 -12.36 -8.71 5.27
N ALA A 107 -12.84 -9.27 4.16
CA ALA A 107 -14.22 -9.70 4.00
C ALA A 107 -14.59 -10.77 5.04
N ALA A 108 -13.74 -11.79 5.23
CA ALA A 108 -13.97 -12.84 6.22
C ALA A 108 -14.07 -12.30 7.67
N LEU A 109 -13.30 -11.25 8.01
CA LEU A 109 -13.40 -10.58 9.32
C LEU A 109 -14.77 -9.89 9.52
N ILE A 110 -15.33 -9.31 8.46
CA ILE A 110 -16.66 -8.69 8.47
C ILE A 110 -17.75 -9.76 8.54
N GLU A 111 -17.69 -10.78 7.69
CA GLU A 111 -18.67 -11.86 7.62
C GLU A 111 -18.78 -12.65 8.92
N SER A 112 -17.65 -12.87 9.59
CA SER A 112 -17.60 -13.50 10.91
C SER A 112 -18.14 -12.62 12.04
N LYS A 113 -18.50 -11.36 11.76
CA LYS A 113 -18.96 -10.33 12.71
C LYS A 113 -17.93 -9.97 13.78
N ARG A 114 -16.65 -10.32 13.58
CA ARG A 114 -15.54 -9.95 14.48
C ARG A 114 -15.13 -8.49 14.31
N CYS A 115 -15.25 -7.97 13.09
CA CYS A 115 -15.02 -6.57 12.75
C CYS A 115 -16.27 -6.03 12.04
N LYS A 116 -16.57 -4.76 12.24
CA LYS A 116 -17.58 -4.00 11.47
C LYS A 116 -16.94 -3.22 10.34
N LYS A 117 -15.75 -2.66 10.56
CA LYS A 117 -15.00 -1.89 9.56
C LYS A 117 -13.56 -2.34 9.50
N VAL A 118 -13.14 -2.78 8.32
CA VAL A 118 -11.77 -3.22 8.02
C VAL A 118 -11.23 -2.33 6.91
N VAL A 119 -10.03 -1.77 7.11
CA VAL A 119 -9.31 -1.03 6.09
C VAL A 119 -8.30 -1.98 5.44
N VAL A 120 -8.34 -2.04 4.11
CA VAL A 120 -7.40 -2.83 3.30
C VAL A 120 -6.66 -1.89 2.37
N VAL A 121 -5.33 -1.95 2.38
CA VAL A 121 -4.46 -1.16 1.51
C VAL A 121 -3.52 -2.10 0.76
N GLY A 122 -3.38 -1.89 -0.55
CA GLY A 122 -2.26 -2.44 -1.32
C GLY A 122 -1.24 -1.35 -1.57
N ALA A 123 -0.01 -1.53 -1.09
CA ALA A 123 1.05 -0.54 -1.24
C ALA A 123 2.41 -1.20 -1.35
N ASP A 124 3.23 -0.75 -2.30
CA ASP A 124 4.62 -1.17 -2.42
C ASP A 124 5.52 -0.02 -2.90
N THR A 125 6.69 0.13 -2.26
CA THR A 125 7.80 0.99 -2.71
C THR A 125 8.76 0.21 -3.59
N MET A 126 8.29 -0.38 -4.69
CA MET A 126 9.13 -1.22 -5.57
C MET A 126 10.39 -0.51 -6.08
N SER A 127 10.39 0.82 -6.16
CA SER A 127 11.57 1.61 -6.55
C SER A 127 12.72 1.57 -5.54
N SER A 128 12.51 1.12 -4.29
CA SER A 128 13.57 0.98 -3.29
C SER A 128 14.31 -0.36 -3.36
N ILE A 129 13.84 -1.28 -4.22
CA ILE A 129 14.48 -2.59 -4.47
C ILE A 129 15.34 -2.55 -5.75
N LEU A 130 15.23 -1.49 -6.57
CA LEU A 130 15.95 -1.32 -7.83
C LEU A 130 17.43 -0.93 -7.64
#